data_AF-A0A447T5B7-F1
#
_entry.id   AF-A0A447T5B7-F1
#
_cell.length_a   1.000
_cell.length_b   1.000
_cell.length_c   1.000
_cell.angle_alpha   90.00
_cell.angle_beta   90.00
_cell.angle_gamma   90.00
#
_symmetry.space_group_name_H-M   'P 1'
#
loop_
_entity.id
_entity.type
_entity.pdbx_description
1 polymer ?
#
loop_
_entity_poly.entity_id
_entity_poly.type
_entity_poly.pdbx_seq_one_letter_code
_entity_poly.pdbx_strand_id
1 'polypeptide(L)'
;MQDPIKPVPTPDQKFHDGNPSTGELGTIVSADWLNTVQSALQATQQEVLSVIGSNNGQKADPARQDQLLQAIKQLAWAATPSRLPWRATASPTD
;
A
#
# COMPACT_ATOMS: atom_id res chain seq x y z
N MET A 1 2.39 -4.86 7.50
CA MET A 1 2.81 -3.45 7.72
C MET A 1 3.95 -3.33 8.73
N GLN A 2 4.86 -2.36 8.50
CA GLN A 2 5.97 -1.99 9.40
C GLN A 2 5.57 -0.87 10.35
N ASP A 3 6.35 -0.68 11.42
CA ASP A 3 6.16 0.45 12.33
C ASP A 3 6.36 1.80 11.60
N PRO A 4 5.66 2.87 12.05
CA PRO A 4 5.83 4.20 11.49
C PRO A 4 7.30 4.64 11.53
N ILE A 5 7.72 5.35 10.48
CA ILE A 5 9.07 5.91 10.40
C ILE A 5 9.31 6.80 11.62
N LYS A 6 10.39 6.52 12.36
CA LYS A 6 10.76 7.33 13.51
C LYS A 6 11.11 8.75 13.06
N PRO A 7 10.58 9.80 13.72
CA PRO A 7 10.94 11.15 13.38
C PRO A 7 12.42 11.43 13.67
N VAL A 8 12.98 12.43 13.00
CA VAL A 8 14.35 12.87 13.30
C VAL A 8 14.43 13.53 14.68
N PRO A 9 15.59 13.45 15.36
CA PRO A 9 15.75 13.94 16.72
C PRO A 9 15.97 15.46 16.76
N THR A 10 15.04 16.23 16.18
CA THR A 10 14.99 17.69 16.25
C THR A 10 13.77 18.13 17.06
N PRO A 11 13.77 19.34 17.65
CA PRO A 11 12.66 19.80 18.51
C PRO A 11 11.29 19.76 17.84
N ASP A 12 11.23 20.00 16.54
CA ASP A 12 10.02 19.98 15.72
C ASP A 12 9.89 18.71 14.86
N GLN A 13 10.78 17.74 15.06
CA GLN A 13 10.80 16.45 14.37
C GLN A 13 10.96 16.54 12.84
N LYS A 14 11.54 17.63 12.34
CA LYS A 14 11.80 17.86 10.91
C LYS A 14 13.28 18.01 10.60
N PHE A 15 13.61 17.78 9.33
CA PHE A 15 14.92 18.14 8.80
C PHE A 15 15.02 19.65 8.61
N HIS A 16 16.13 20.21 9.09
CA HIS A 16 16.51 21.60 8.86
C HIS A 16 17.75 21.66 7.97
N ASP A 17 17.78 22.61 7.05
CA ASP A 17 18.97 22.90 6.27
C ASP A 17 20.00 23.65 7.12
N GLY A 18 21.28 23.47 6.78
CA GLY A 18 22.33 24.30 7.36
C GLY A 18 22.33 25.70 6.75
N ASN A 19 22.66 26.71 7.55
CA ASN A 19 22.83 28.08 7.08
C ASN A 19 24.31 28.50 7.19
N PRO A 20 25.06 28.51 6.07
CA PRO A 20 26.49 28.85 6.10
C PRO A 20 26.77 30.32 6.44
N SER A 21 25.76 31.21 6.35
CA SER A 21 25.91 32.63 6.71
C SER A 21 25.81 32.87 8.22
N THR A 22 25.16 31.97 8.95
CA THR A 22 25.02 32.02 10.42
C THR A 22 25.84 30.95 11.14
N GLY A 23 26.37 29.97 10.41
CA GLY A 23 27.08 28.81 10.96
C GLY A 23 26.15 27.72 11.50
N GLU A 24 24.84 27.79 11.23
CA GLU A 24 23.87 26.78 11.66
C GLU A 24 24.07 25.47 10.88
N LEU A 25 24.16 24.35 11.60
CA LEU A 25 24.34 23.03 11.01
C LEU A 25 23.00 22.41 10.64
N GLY A 26 22.94 21.78 9.47
CA GLY A 26 21.76 21.04 9.02
C GLY A 26 21.54 19.74 9.79
N THR A 27 20.32 19.23 9.71
CA THR A 27 19.95 17.94 10.30
C THR A 27 20.50 16.80 9.44
N ILE A 28 21.29 15.92 10.05
CA ILE A 28 21.87 14.78 9.37
C ILE A 28 20.79 13.74 9.05
N VAL A 29 20.76 13.28 7.80
CA VAL A 29 19.99 12.09 7.39
C VAL A 29 20.72 10.85 7.89
N SER A 30 20.22 10.26 8.98
CA SER A 30 20.85 9.07 9.57
C SER A 30 20.60 7.82 8.74
N ALA A 31 21.54 6.87 8.79
CA ALA A 31 21.35 5.55 8.18
C ALA A 31 20.15 4.82 8.79
N ASP A 32 19.89 4.99 10.09
CA ASP A 32 18.71 4.45 10.78
C ASP A 32 17.40 4.97 10.16
N TRP A 33 17.32 6.27 9.89
CA TRP A 33 16.16 6.87 9.23
C TRP A 33 15.99 6.32 7.80
N LEU A 34 17.06 6.28 7.00
CA LEU A 34 17.00 5.75 5.62
C LEU A 34 16.61 4.27 5.57
N ASN A 35 17.18 3.44 6.44
CA ASN A 35 16.86 2.02 6.51
C ASN A 35 15.40 1.78 6.96
N THR A 36 14.90 2.61 7.88
CA THR A 36 13.49 2.56 8.30
C THR A 36 12.57 2.97 7.16
N VAL A 37 12.88 4.05 6.42
CA VAL A 37 12.12 4.48 5.24
C VAL A 37 12.10 3.40 4.17
N GLN A 38 13.26 2.82 3.85
CA GLN A 38 13.37 1.72 2.89
C GLN A 38 12.48 0.54 3.30
N SER A 39 12.53 0.15 4.57
CA SER A 39 11.75 -0.97 5.09
C SER A 39 10.25 -0.69 5.05
N ALA A 40 9.82 0.53 5.38
CA ALA A 40 8.43 0.96 5.31
C ALA A 40 7.89 0.99 3.86
N LEU A 41 8.70 1.46 2.92
CA LEU A 41 8.36 1.46 1.49
C LEU A 41 8.24 0.04 0.94
N GLN A 42 9.20 -0.84 1.27
CA GLN A 42 9.15 -2.25 0.87
C GLN A 42 7.92 -2.95 1.45
N ALA A 43 7.61 -2.73 2.73
CA ALA A 43 6.42 -3.29 3.36
C ALA A 43 5.14 -2.82 2.66
N THR A 44 5.03 -1.53 2.36
CA THR A 44 3.87 -0.97 1.63
C THR A 44 3.77 -1.54 0.23
N GLN A 45 4.89 -1.66 -0.49
CA GLN A 45 4.93 -2.28 -1.81
C GLN A 45 4.47 -3.74 -1.75
N GLN A 46 4.88 -4.50 -0.73
CA GLN A 46 4.47 -5.89 -0.57
C GLN A 46 2.96 -6.03 -0.35
N GLU A 47 2.33 -5.13 0.41
CA GLU A 47 0.86 -5.10 0.57
C GLU A 47 0.18 -4.80 -0.77
N VAL A 48 0.66 -3.82 -1.53
CA VAL A 48 0.14 -3.51 -2.88
C VAL A 48 0.29 -4.70 -3.83
N LEU A 49 1.43 -5.38 -3.81
CA LEU A 49 1.67 -6.59 -4.60
C LEU A 49 0.76 -7.74 -4.19
N SER A 50 0.49 -7.90 -2.88
CA SER A 50 -0.46 -8.88 -2.35
C SER A 50 -1.88 -8.62 -2.87
N VAL A 51 -2.32 -7.35 -2.85
CA VAL A 51 -3.60 -6.95 -3.44
C VAL A 51 -3.62 -7.27 -4.94
N ILE A 52 -2.60 -6.88 -5.71
CA ILE A 52 -2.53 -7.19 -7.15
C ILE A 52 -2.59 -8.71 -7.39
N GLY A 53 -1.85 -9.49 -6.61
CA GLY A 53 -1.83 -10.96 -6.68
C GLY A 53 -3.17 -11.61 -6.36
N SER A 54 -4.03 -10.97 -5.56
CA SER A 54 -5.39 -11.48 -5.28
C SER A 54 -6.28 -11.55 -6.54
N ASN A 55 -5.95 -10.79 -7.59
CA ASN A 55 -6.61 -10.89 -8.89
C ASN A 55 -6.10 -12.10 -9.67
N ASN A 56 -6.57 -13.30 -9.34
CA ASN A 56 -6.27 -14.54 -10.07
C ASN A 56 -4.77 -14.85 -10.22
N GLY A 57 -3.94 -14.47 -9.24
CA GLY A 57 -2.50 -14.70 -9.28
C GLY A 57 -1.74 -13.78 -10.25
N GLN A 58 -2.33 -12.65 -10.62
CA GLN A 58 -1.69 -11.65 -11.48
C GLN A 58 -0.36 -11.18 -10.88
N LYS A 59 0.69 -11.18 -11.71
CA LYS A 59 1.98 -10.57 -11.36
C LYS A 59 1.98 -9.08 -11.68
N ALA A 60 2.58 -8.28 -10.81
CA ALA A 60 2.77 -6.86 -11.10
C ALA A 60 3.69 -6.69 -12.31
N ASP A 61 3.33 -5.74 -13.16
CA ASP A 61 4.03 -5.35 -14.37
C ASP A 61 4.32 -3.84 -14.27
N PRO A 62 5.60 -3.43 -14.20
CA PRO A 62 5.95 -2.01 -14.04
C PRO A 62 5.55 -1.14 -15.24
N ALA A 63 5.24 -1.73 -16.41
CA ALA A 63 4.72 -0.99 -17.56
C ALA A 63 3.23 -0.65 -17.44
N ARG A 64 2.53 -1.23 -16.45
CA ARG A 64 1.08 -1.08 -16.27
C ARG A 64 0.76 -0.28 -15.02
N GLN A 65 -0.26 0.58 -15.12
CA GLN A 65 -0.70 1.45 -14.01
C GLN A 65 -2.11 1.13 -13.52
N ASP A 66 -2.77 0.15 -14.12
CA ASP A 66 -4.18 -0.21 -13.91
C ASP A 66 -4.37 -1.46 -13.04
N GLN A 67 -3.29 -2.13 -12.66
CA GLN A 67 -3.31 -3.44 -12.01
C GLN A 67 -3.89 -3.42 -10.59
N LEU A 68 -3.53 -2.40 -9.80
CA LEU A 68 -4.09 -2.22 -8.47
C LEU A 68 -5.60 -1.95 -8.52
N LEU A 69 -6.04 -1.11 -9.46
CA LEU A 69 -7.46 -0.82 -9.66
C LEU A 69 -8.25 -2.08 -10.06
N GLN A 70 -7.71 -2.90 -10.95
CA GLN A 70 -8.33 -4.17 -11.34
C GLN A 70 -8.48 -5.12 -10.15
N ALA A 71 -7.44 -5.24 -9.34
CA ALA A 71 -7.49 -6.10 -8.15
C ALA A 71 -8.50 -5.62 -7.11
N ILE A 72 -8.56 -4.32 -6.84
CA ILE A 72 -9.56 -3.75 -5.93
C ILE A 72 -10.98 -4.00 -6.44
N LYS A 73 -11.21 -3.83 -7.76
CA LYS A 73 -12.50 -4.19 -8.37
C LYS A 73 -12.80 -5.66 -8.12
N GLN A 74 -11.89 -6.57 -8.47
CA GLN A 74 -12.11 -8.01 -8.27
C GLN A 74 -12.44 -8.37 -6.83
N LEU A 75 -11.73 -7.79 -5.84
CA LEU A 75 -12.02 -8.00 -4.42
C LEU A 75 -13.42 -7.50 -4.03
N ALA A 76 -13.84 -6.32 -4.52
CA ALA A 76 -15.17 -5.78 -4.26
C ALA A 76 -16.28 -6.67 -4.85
N TRP A 77 -16.08 -7.20 -6.06
CA TRP A 77 -17.01 -8.13 -6.71
C TRP A 77 -17.03 -9.51 -6.03
N ALA A 78 -15.89 -10.00 -5.54
CA ALA A 78 -15.79 -11.25 -4.79
C ALA A 78 -16.42 -11.15 -3.40
N ALA A 79 -16.42 -9.96 -2.79
CA ALA A 79 -17.06 -9.69 -1.50
C ALA A 79 -18.59 -9.66 -1.57
N THR A 80 -19.19 -9.50 -2.76
CA THR A 80 -20.63 -9.68 -2.98
C THR A 80 -20.98 -11.17 -3.06
N PRO A 81 -21.86 -11.71 -2.18
CA PRO A 81 -22.17 -13.13 -2.16
C PRO A 81 -22.96 -13.51 -3.41
N SER A 82 -22.25 -14.02 -4.42
CA SER A 82 -22.86 -14.73 -5.54
C SER A 82 -23.27 -16.14 -5.10
N ARG A 83 -24.27 -16.22 -4.22
CA ARG A 83 -25.03 -17.46 -3.96
C ARG A 83 -26.35 -17.17 -3.26
N LEU A 84 -27.33 -16.69 -4.01
CA LEU A 84 -28.72 -17.04 -3.73
C LEU A 84 -29.17 -18.09 -4.75
N PRO A 85 -29.07 -19.40 -4.43
CA PRO A 85 -29.63 -20.44 -5.26
C PRO A 85 -31.14 -20.50 -4.98
N TRP A 86 -31.94 -19.62 -5.57
CA TRP A 86 -33.41 -19.77 -5.49
C TRP A 86 -34.13 -19.89 -6.83
N ARG A 87 -33.46 -19.86 -7.98
CA ARG A 87 -34.13 -20.23 -9.24
C ARG A 87 -34.17 -21.74 -9.41
N ALA A 88 -35.33 -22.34 -9.11
CA ALA A 88 -36.14 -23.16 -10.03
C ALA A 88 -36.96 -24.26 -9.33
N THR A 89 -38.03 -23.90 -8.60
CA THR A 89 -39.16 -24.83 -8.38
C THR A 89 -40.47 -24.05 -8.41
N ALA A 90 -40.92 -23.71 -9.61
CA ALA A 90 -42.33 -23.43 -9.85
C ALA A 90 -42.66 -23.98 -11.23
N SER A 91 -42.79 -25.31 -11.31
CA SER A 91 -43.61 -25.92 -12.36
C SER A 91 -45.07 -25.59 -12.00
N PRO A 92 -45.83 -24.90 -12.87
CA PRO A 92 -47.27 -24.84 -12.72
C PRO A 92 -47.83 -26.21 -13.08
N THR A 93 -48.47 -26.88 -12.13
CA THR A 93 -49.34 -28.03 -12.41
C THR A 93 -50.63 -27.50 -13.03
N ASP A 94 -50.86 -27.83 -14.30
CA ASP A 94 -52.21 -28.11 -14.85
C ASP A 94 -52.55 -29.57 -14.58
#